data_AF-A0A7W3WIB5-F1
#
_entry.id   AF-A0A7W3WIB5-F1
#
_cell.length_a   1.000
_cell.length_b   1.000
_cell.length_c   1.000
_cell.angle_alpha   90.00
_cell.angle_beta   90.00
_cell.angle_gamma   90.00
#
_symmetry.space_group_name_H-M   'P 1'
#
loop_
_entity.id
_entity.type
_entity.pdbx_description
1 polymer ?
#
loop_
_entity_poly.entity_id
_entity_poly.type
_entity_poly.pdbx_seq_one_letter_code
_entity_poly.pdbx_strand_id
1 'polypeptide(L)'
;METVTETRAEGHTRTTAALTALVRGVNAAGTSFQAMADRAKAAGLPLSKPYFQKLATGAVTTSPTEPRLRAIAAGTGRPLRVVQEAAALQYLGYEASGLAGYDEDTRVIVAHLAGMTPAARRRWRVMIEAADQITDQE
;
A
#
# COMPACT_ATOMS: atom_id res chain seq x y z
N MET A 1 -4.61 36.65 21.07
CA MET A 1 -5.62 36.06 20.18
C MET A 1 -4.86 35.77 18.89
N GLU A 2 -4.28 34.58 18.79
CA GLU A 2 -3.32 34.24 17.75
C GLU A 2 -3.85 33.02 16.99
N THR A 3 -3.90 33.15 15.68
CA THR A 3 -4.55 32.25 14.73
C THR A 3 -3.74 30.96 14.57
N VAL A 4 -4.32 29.83 14.96
CA VAL A 4 -3.87 28.51 14.54
C VAL A 4 -4.51 28.24 13.18
N THR A 5 -3.80 28.55 12.12
CA THR A 5 -4.18 28.16 10.77
C THR A 5 -3.12 27.22 10.20
N GLU A 6 -3.59 26.09 9.66
CA GLU A 6 -2.99 25.46 8.49
C GLU A 6 -1.80 24.49 8.70
N THR A 7 -2.09 23.26 9.14
CA THR A 7 -1.21 22.09 8.91
C THR A 7 -2.00 20.81 8.55
N ARG A 8 -3.31 20.90 8.29
CA ARG A 8 -4.16 19.72 8.07
C ARG A 8 -4.34 19.32 6.59
N ALA A 9 -3.94 20.17 5.64
CA ALA A 9 -4.20 19.95 4.22
C ALA A 9 -3.22 18.95 3.54
N GLU A 10 -1.97 18.87 4.00
CA GLU A 10 -0.93 18.06 3.33
C GLU A 10 -1.12 16.54 3.47
N GLY A 11 -1.85 16.10 4.50
CA GLY A 11 -2.20 14.69 4.69
C GLY A 11 -3.29 14.25 3.71
N HIS A 12 -4.28 15.10 3.45
CA HIS A 12 -5.48 14.74 2.69
C HIS A 12 -5.22 14.62 1.18
N THR A 13 -4.31 15.44 0.62
CA THR A 13 -3.93 15.37 -0.80
C THR A 13 -3.07 14.16 -1.11
N ARG A 14 -2.37 13.61 -0.11
CA ARG A 14 -1.51 12.42 -0.27
C ARG A 14 -2.35 11.14 -0.35
N THR A 15 -3.51 11.11 0.32
CA THR A 15 -4.42 9.96 0.35
C THR A 15 -5.22 9.80 -0.95
N THR A 16 -5.66 10.90 -1.57
CA THR A 16 -6.57 10.87 -2.73
C THR A 16 -5.92 10.51 -4.07
N ALA A 17 -4.59 10.33 -4.12
CA ALA A 17 -3.87 10.05 -5.37
C ALA A 17 -2.92 8.84 -5.27
N ALA A 18 -3.13 7.92 -4.31
CA ALA A 18 -2.20 6.82 -4.04
C ALA A 18 -1.92 5.91 -5.26
N LEU A 19 -2.94 5.40 -5.95
CA LEU A 19 -2.75 4.56 -7.15
C LEU A 19 -2.14 5.35 -8.32
N THR A 20 -2.55 6.60 -8.48
CA THR A 20 -2.00 7.55 -9.46
C THR A 20 -0.49 7.75 -9.24
N ALA A 21 -0.09 7.99 -7.99
CA ALA A 21 1.29 8.18 -7.58
C ALA A 21 2.12 6.90 -7.78
N LEU A 22 1.55 5.73 -7.48
CA LEU A 22 2.21 4.44 -7.73
C LEU A 22 2.58 4.26 -9.20
N VAL A 23 1.62 4.45 -10.11
CA VAL A 23 1.86 4.28 -11.55
C VAL A 23 2.83 5.35 -12.08
N ARG A 24 2.68 6.60 -11.64
CA ARG A 24 3.60 7.68 -11.99
C ARG A 24 5.02 7.41 -11.50
N GLY A 25 5.17 6.89 -10.29
CA GLY A 25 6.47 6.55 -9.70
C GLY A 25 7.19 5.45 -10.48
N VAL A 26 6.47 4.42 -10.93
CA VAL A 26 7.05 3.37 -11.79
C VAL A 26 7.48 3.94 -13.14
N ASN A 27 6.74 4.92 -13.68
CA ASN A 27 7.13 5.59 -14.92
C ASN A 27 8.36 6.50 -14.74
N ALA A 28 8.41 7.27 -13.66
CA ALA A 28 9.55 8.11 -13.31
C ALA A 28 10.82 7.28 -13.05
N ALA A 29 10.68 6.04 -12.58
CA ALA A 29 11.77 5.08 -12.41
C ALA A 29 12.25 4.43 -13.74
N GLY A 30 11.76 4.89 -14.91
CA GLY A 30 12.24 4.48 -16.23
C GLY A 30 11.42 3.40 -16.93
N THR A 31 10.38 2.85 -16.31
CA THR A 31 9.47 1.93 -17.02
C THR A 31 8.46 2.73 -17.85
N SER A 32 8.54 2.66 -19.17
CA SER A 32 7.58 3.35 -20.04
C SER A 32 6.17 2.76 -19.91
N PHE A 33 5.13 3.56 -20.17
CA PHE A 33 3.74 3.05 -20.19
C PHE A 33 3.52 1.96 -21.25
N GLN A 34 4.30 1.97 -22.33
CA GLN A 34 4.28 0.89 -23.31
C GLN A 34 4.80 -0.41 -22.69
N ALA A 35 5.95 -0.35 -22.00
CA ALA A 35 6.50 -1.51 -21.31
C ALA A 35 5.54 -2.06 -20.24
N MET A 36 4.80 -1.21 -19.52
CA MET A 36 3.77 -1.67 -18.58
C MET A 36 2.63 -2.40 -19.29
N ALA A 37 2.15 -1.88 -20.43
CA ALA A 37 1.10 -2.52 -21.22
C ALA A 37 1.57 -3.88 -21.78
N ASP A 38 2.81 -3.95 -22.26
CA ASP A 38 3.40 -5.17 -22.80
C ASP A 38 3.57 -6.24 -21.71
N ARG A 39 4.01 -5.87 -20.50
CA ARG A 39 4.10 -6.77 -19.34
C ARG A 39 2.73 -7.29 -18.92
N ALA A 40 1.72 -6.42 -18.84
CA ALA A 40 0.36 -6.82 -18.51
C ALA A 40 -0.20 -7.81 -19.55
N LYS A 41 0.04 -7.56 -20.83
CA LYS A 41 -0.32 -8.46 -21.93
C LYS A 41 0.41 -9.81 -21.83
N ALA A 42 1.71 -9.81 -21.56
CA ALA A 42 2.50 -11.03 -21.40
C ALA A 42 2.03 -11.90 -20.23
N ALA A 43 1.46 -11.29 -19.19
CA ALA A 43 0.84 -11.97 -18.06
C ALA A 43 -0.61 -12.45 -18.32
N GLY A 44 -1.11 -12.35 -19.56
CA GLY A 44 -2.49 -12.72 -19.90
C GLY A 44 -3.56 -11.75 -19.39
N LEU A 45 -3.16 -10.55 -18.95
CA LEU A 45 -4.01 -9.53 -18.34
C LEU A 45 -3.89 -8.22 -19.14
N PRO A 46 -4.39 -8.16 -20.38
CA PRO A 46 -4.13 -7.04 -21.27
C PRO A 46 -4.73 -5.74 -20.71
N LEU A 47 -3.89 -4.71 -20.61
CA LEU A 47 -4.30 -3.35 -20.28
C LEU A 47 -3.57 -2.37 -21.19
N SER A 48 -4.30 -1.42 -21.78
CA SER A 48 -3.76 -0.57 -22.83
C SER A 48 -2.83 0.51 -22.28
N LYS A 49 -1.82 0.90 -23.05
CA LYS A 49 -0.95 2.05 -22.75
C LYS A 49 -1.75 3.33 -22.42
N PRO A 50 -2.79 3.71 -23.19
CA PRO A 50 -3.63 4.86 -22.86
C PRO A 50 -4.28 4.78 -21.48
N TYR A 51 -4.60 3.57 -21.01
CA TYR A 51 -5.16 3.39 -19.67
C TYR A 51 -4.13 3.70 -18.58
N PHE A 52 -2.89 3.20 -18.72
CA PHE A 52 -1.80 3.56 -17.80
C PHE A 52 -1.51 5.07 -17.78
N GLN A 53 -1.53 5.71 -18.95
CA GLN A 53 -1.39 7.17 -19.05
C GLN A 53 -2.49 7.91 -18.29
N LYS A 54 -3.76 7.55 -18.55
CA LYS A 54 -4.91 8.14 -17.82
C LYS A 54 -4.80 7.94 -16.32
N LEU A 55 -4.33 6.77 -15.87
CA LEU A 55 -4.14 6.48 -14.46
C LEU A 55 -3.04 7.35 -13.85
N ALA A 56 -1.90 7.51 -14.53
CA ALA A 56 -0.78 8.33 -14.06
C ALA A 56 -1.09 9.84 -14.00
N THR A 57 -2.02 10.32 -14.84
CA THR A 57 -2.49 11.71 -14.85
C THR A 57 -3.70 11.95 -13.94
N GLY A 58 -4.20 10.92 -13.25
CA GLY A 58 -5.40 11.05 -12.40
C GLY A 58 -6.72 11.20 -13.17
N ALA A 59 -6.73 10.88 -14.47
CA ALA A 59 -7.92 10.98 -15.32
C ALA A 59 -8.89 9.78 -15.17
N VAL A 60 -8.52 8.78 -14.37
CA VAL A 60 -9.40 7.66 -14.02
C VAL A 60 -10.17 8.02 -12.74
N THR A 61 -11.44 8.38 -12.90
CA THR A 61 -12.31 8.86 -11.81
C THR A 61 -13.06 7.74 -11.08
N THR A 62 -13.11 6.53 -11.66
CA THR A 62 -13.77 5.37 -11.07
C THR A 62 -12.76 4.29 -10.69
N SER A 63 -13.03 3.59 -9.59
CA SER A 63 -12.14 2.52 -9.12
C SER A 63 -11.96 1.45 -10.20
N PRO A 64 -10.72 1.05 -10.55
CA PRO A 64 -10.48 -0.06 -11.45
C PRO A 64 -11.08 -1.37 -10.92
N THR A 65 -11.67 -2.17 -11.82
CA THR A 65 -12.18 -3.50 -11.47
C THR A 65 -11.04 -4.45 -11.08
N GLU A 66 -11.37 -5.54 -10.39
CA GLU A 66 -10.39 -6.54 -9.96
C GLU A 66 -9.49 -7.07 -11.11
N PRO A 67 -10.00 -7.42 -12.31
CA PRO A 67 -9.14 -7.78 -13.45
C PRO A 67 -8.17 -6.66 -13.86
N ARG A 68 -8.61 -5.39 -13.79
CA ARG A 68 -7.74 -4.25 -14.09
C ARG A 68 -6.68 -4.04 -13.01
N LEU A 69 -7.00 -4.25 -11.74
CA LEU A 69 -6.02 -4.18 -10.65
C LEU A 69 -4.93 -5.25 -10.82
N ARG A 70 -5.29 -6.47 -11.21
CA ARG A 70 -4.32 -7.52 -11.57
C ARG A 70 -3.45 -7.11 -12.77
N ALA A 71 -4.05 -6.54 -13.80
CA ALA A 71 -3.32 -6.06 -14.96
C ALA A 71 -2.36 -4.90 -14.63
N ILE A 72 -2.77 -3.99 -13.74
CA ILE A 72 -1.91 -2.91 -13.23
C ILE A 72 -0.75 -3.49 -12.42
N ALA A 73 -1.00 -4.47 -11.55
CA ALA A 73 0.06 -5.17 -10.80
C ALA A 73 1.08 -5.82 -11.73
N ALA A 74 0.61 -6.58 -12.73
CA ALA A 74 1.48 -7.19 -13.75
C ALA A 74 2.27 -6.15 -14.55
N GLY A 75 1.61 -5.07 -15.00
CA GLY A 75 2.28 -4.02 -15.79
C GLY A 75 3.30 -3.21 -15.00
N THR A 76 3.00 -2.91 -13.74
CA THR A 76 3.88 -2.12 -12.86
C THR A 76 4.98 -2.95 -12.19
N GLY A 77 4.85 -4.29 -12.18
CA GLY A 77 5.75 -5.18 -11.44
C GLY A 77 5.62 -5.05 -9.93
N ARG A 78 4.49 -4.51 -9.43
CA ARG A 78 4.20 -4.37 -8.00
C ARG A 78 3.31 -5.53 -7.53
N PRO A 79 3.43 -5.97 -6.26
CA PRO A 79 2.52 -6.96 -5.71
C PRO A 79 1.06 -6.50 -5.80
N LEU A 80 0.14 -7.43 -6.11
CA LEU A 80 -1.30 -7.13 -6.25
C LEU A 80 -1.85 -6.42 -5.00
N ARG A 81 -1.43 -6.86 -3.81
CA ARG A 81 -1.82 -6.26 -2.53
C ARG A 81 -1.49 -4.77 -2.47
N VAL A 82 -0.29 -4.36 -2.87
CA VAL A 82 0.15 -2.95 -2.87
C VAL A 82 -0.71 -2.11 -3.83
N VAL A 83 -1.05 -2.67 -4.99
CA VAL A 83 -1.92 -2.00 -5.98
C VAL A 83 -3.36 -1.87 -5.45
N GLN A 84 -3.88 -2.90 -4.79
CA GLN A 84 -5.21 -2.90 -4.18
C GLN A 84 -5.30 -1.91 -3.02
N GLU A 85 -4.29 -1.86 -2.15
CA GLU A 85 -4.20 -0.89 -1.05
C GLU A 85 -4.18 0.54 -1.60
N ALA A 86 -3.35 0.81 -2.62
CA ALA A 86 -3.31 2.11 -3.27
C ALA A 86 -4.66 2.50 -3.94
N ALA A 87 -5.37 1.52 -4.51
CA ALA A 87 -6.70 1.74 -5.07
C ALA A 87 -7.74 2.01 -3.98
N ALA A 88 -7.71 1.27 -2.88
CA ALA A 88 -8.62 1.42 -1.75
C ALA A 88 -8.44 2.79 -1.07
N LEU A 89 -7.19 3.22 -0.87
CA LEU A 89 -6.85 4.55 -0.38
C LEU A 89 -7.42 5.65 -1.29
N GLN A 90 -7.15 5.56 -2.60
CA GLN A 90 -7.52 6.61 -3.55
C GLN A 90 -9.03 6.71 -3.79
N TYR A 91 -9.73 5.58 -3.99
CA TYR A 91 -11.13 5.60 -4.43
C TYR A 91 -12.14 5.40 -3.31
N LEU A 92 -11.74 4.79 -2.20
CA LEU A 92 -12.62 4.47 -1.09
C LEU A 92 -12.26 5.24 0.18
N GLY A 93 -11.13 5.96 0.19
CA GLY A 93 -10.59 6.56 1.42
C GLY A 93 -10.25 5.51 2.49
N TYR A 94 -10.13 4.24 2.10
CA TYR A 94 -9.92 3.15 3.02
C TYR A 94 -8.42 2.99 3.29
N GLU A 95 -7.98 3.37 4.49
CA GLU A 95 -6.68 3.00 5.04
C GLU A 95 -6.79 1.60 5.64
N ALA A 96 -6.05 0.64 5.06
CA ALA A 96 -5.88 -0.67 5.67
C ALA A 96 -5.09 -0.48 6.97
N SER A 97 -5.77 -0.37 8.11
CA SER A 97 -5.13 -0.52 9.40
C SER A 97 -4.60 -1.95 9.46
N GLY A 98 -3.29 -2.10 9.64
CA GLY A 98 -2.54 -3.36 9.47
C GLY A 98 -2.92 -4.51 10.41
N LEU A 99 -4.09 -4.46 11.05
CA LEU A 99 -4.66 -5.52 11.87
C LEU A 99 -5.60 -6.45 11.09
N ALA A 100 -6.09 -6.02 9.93
CA ALA A 100 -6.89 -6.86 9.02
C ALA A 100 -5.95 -7.82 8.25
N GLY A 101 -5.70 -9.00 8.82
CA GLY A 101 -4.83 -10.03 8.24
C GLY A 101 -4.08 -10.87 9.27
N TYR A 102 -4.06 -10.42 10.52
CA TYR A 102 -3.64 -11.21 11.66
C TYR A 102 -4.78 -12.12 12.13
N ASP A 103 -4.43 -13.32 12.58
CA ASP A 103 -5.33 -14.15 13.38
C ASP A 103 -5.71 -13.43 14.69
N GLU A 104 -6.72 -13.94 15.39
CA GLU A 104 -7.26 -13.28 16.58
C GLU A 104 -6.19 -13.07 17.66
N ASP A 105 -5.30 -14.04 17.86
CA ASP A 105 -4.30 -14.00 18.92
C ASP A 105 -3.24 -12.93 18.61
N THR A 106 -2.79 -12.86 17.36
CA THR A 106 -1.85 -11.83 16.94
C THR A 106 -2.46 -10.42 17.06
N ARG A 107 -3.76 -10.26 16.77
CA ARG A 107 -4.45 -8.96 16.97
C ARG A 107 -4.50 -8.56 18.44
N VAL A 108 -4.82 -9.49 19.33
CA VAL A 108 -4.87 -9.25 20.78
C VAL A 108 -3.49 -8.83 21.29
N ILE A 109 -2.42 -9.51 20.85
CA ILE A 109 -1.03 -9.19 21.22
C ILE A 109 -0.66 -7.77 20.76
N VAL A 110 -0.91 -7.43 19.49
CA VAL A 110 -0.56 -6.10 18.96
C VAL A 110 -1.37 -5.00 19.65
N ALA A 111 -2.66 -5.22 19.90
CA ALA A 111 -3.51 -4.27 20.63
C ALA A 111 -3.02 -4.05 22.07
N HIS A 112 -2.60 -5.12 22.75
CA HIS A 112 -2.05 -5.04 24.10
C HIS A 112 -0.71 -4.28 24.13
N LEU A 113 0.19 -4.54 23.18
CA LEU A 113 1.47 -3.83 23.05
C LEU A 113 1.30 -2.35 22.71
N ALA A 114 0.28 -1.98 21.95
CA ALA A 114 0.00 -0.60 21.58
C ALA A 114 -0.26 0.29 22.82
N GLY A 115 -0.92 -0.26 23.85
CA GLY A 115 -1.20 0.43 25.12
C GLY A 115 0.00 0.56 26.07
N MET A 116 1.13 -0.08 25.77
CA MET A 116 2.30 -0.08 26.65
C MET A 116 3.20 1.13 26.49
N THR A 117 3.91 1.47 27.56
CA THR A 117 5.00 2.46 27.49
C THR A 117 6.16 1.96 26.60
N PRO A 118 6.94 2.87 25.99
CA PRO A 118 8.09 2.48 25.17
C PRO A 118 9.09 1.57 25.89
N ALA A 119 9.30 1.78 27.19
CA ALA A 119 10.19 0.95 28.01
C ALA A 119 9.65 -0.48 28.20
N ALA A 120 8.34 -0.63 28.40
CA ALA A 120 7.70 -1.94 28.50
C ALA A 120 7.73 -2.70 27.16
N ARG A 121 7.46 -2.02 26.04
CA ARG A 121 7.59 -2.63 24.70
C ARG A 121 9.01 -3.14 24.40
N ARG A 122 10.05 -2.41 24.83
CA ARG A 122 11.44 -2.85 24.66
C ARG A 122 11.75 -4.13 25.43
N ARG A 123 11.22 -4.29 26.64
CA ARG A 123 11.39 -5.54 27.40
C ARG A 123 10.73 -6.73 26.70
N TRP A 124 9.52 -6.54 26.20
CA TRP A 124 8.81 -7.56 25.42
C TRP A 124 9.57 -7.96 24.15
N ARG A 125 10.15 -6.99 23.44
CA ARG A 125 10.99 -7.28 22.26
C ARG A 125 12.16 -8.21 22.60
N VAL A 126 12.91 -7.90 23.66
CA VAL A 126 14.06 -8.71 24.08
C VAL A 126 13.64 -10.13 24.46
N MET A 127 12.48 -10.30 25.10
CA MET A 127 11.96 -11.64 25.44
C MET A 127 11.61 -12.46 24.20
N ILE A 128 10.99 -11.85 23.19
CA ILE A 128 10.64 -12.52 21.93
C ILE A 128 11.92 -12.92 21.18
N GLU A 129 12.87 -11.98 21.05
CA GLU A 129 14.16 -12.24 20.40
C GLU A 129 14.95 -13.37 21.10
N ALA A 130 14.86 -13.47 22.43
CA ALA A 130 15.46 -14.57 23.18
C ALA A 130 14.75 -15.91 22.98
N ALA A 131 13.42 -15.92 22.83
CA ALA A 131 12.65 -17.14 22.57
C ALA A 131 12.94 -17.71 21.17
N ASP A 132 13.13 -16.84 20.17
CA ASP A 132 13.51 -17.24 18.82
C ASP A 132 14.90 -17.93 18.81
N GLN A 133 15.86 -17.39 19.56
CA GLN A 133 17.21 -17.97 19.68
C GLN A 133 17.24 -19.36 20.33
N ILE A 134 16.26 -19.68 21.18
CA ILE A 134 16.14 -21.00 21.81
C ILE A 134 15.58 -22.03 20.84
N THR A 135 14.73 -21.61 19.90
CA THR A 135 14.05 -22.50 18.95
C THR A 135 14.96 -22.91 17.78
N ASP A 136 15.97 -22.09 17.45
CA ASP A 136 16.98 -22.37 16.41
C ASP A 136 18.13 -23.30 16.87
N GLN A 137 18.07 -23.86 18.08
CA GLN A 137 19.10 -24.73 18.67
C GLN A 137 18.67 -26.21 18.77
N GLU A 138 17.50 -26.57 18.22
CA GLU A 138 17.00 -27.95 18.04
C GLU A 138 17.05 -28.38 16.56
#